data_AF-A0AAD5F757-F1
#
_entry.id   AF-A0AAD5F757-F1
#
_cell.length_a   1.000
_cell.length_b   1.000
_cell.length_c   1.000
_cell.angle_alpha   90.00
_cell.angle_beta   90.00
_cell.angle_gamma   90.00
#
_symmetry.space_group_name_H-M   'P 1'
#
loop_
_entity.id
_entity.type
_entity.pdbx_description
1 polymer ?
#
loop_
_entity_poly.entity_id
_entity_poly.type
_entity_poly.pdbx_seq_one_letter_code
_entity_poly.pdbx_strand_id
1 'polypeptide(L)' 'MVDVKTCEHTSLVDFKFENVNEGSRSVKIKRSKYAVKFKVRCSKYLYTLCVFDSEKANKLKHSLPPGLSVRTCEEEI' A
#
# COMPACT_ATOMS: atom_id res chain seq x y z
N MET A 1 17.75 2.10 -9.93
CA MET A 1 16.94 0.99 -9.35
C MET A 1 16.33 1.49 -8.07
N VAL A 2 15.01 1.41 -7.92
CA VAL A 2 14.39 1.62 -6.62
C VAL A 2 14.33 0.27 -5.93
N ASP A 3 15.07 0.12 -4.84
CA ASP A 3 15.08 -1.13 -4.07
C ASP A 3 13.65 -1.46 -3.64
N VAL A 4 13.12 -2.56 -4.16
CA VAL A 4 11.80 -3.08 -3.81
C VAL A 4 11.97 -3.87 -2.53
N LYS A 5 11.62 -3.25 -1.40
CA LYS A 5 11.63 -3.94 -0.11
C LYS A 5 10.26 -4.57 0.07
N THR A 6 10.15 -5.85 -0.24
CA THR A 6 9.03 -6.69 0.23
C THR A 6 9.22 -6.87 1.73
N CYS A 7 8.52 -6.05 2.50
CA CYS A 7 8.49 -6.24 3.93
C CYS A 7 7.35 -7.21 4.24
N GLU A 8 7.70 -8.35 4.82
CA GLU A 8 6.77 -9.35 5.33
C GLU A 8 6.12 -8.83 6.63
N HIS A 9 5.43 -7.70 6.54
CA HIS A 9 4.72 -7.19 7.71
C HIS A 9 3.60 -8.16 8.05
N THR A 10 3.73 -8.76 9.24
CA THR A 10 2.80 -9.75 9.78
C THR A 10 1.45 -9.13 10.15
N SER A 11 1.41 -7.82 10.40
CA SER A 11 0.23 -7.14 10.92
C SER A 11 -0.12 -5.82 10.22
N LEU A 12 -1.43 -5.54 10.22
CA LEU A 12 -2.09 -4.38 9.64
C LEU A 12 -1.72 -3.05 10.30
N VAL A 13 -1.32 -3.12 11.58
CA VAL A 13 -1.01 -1.95 12.41
C VAL A 13 0.36 -1.39 12.06
N ASP A 14 1.34 -2.27 11.87
CA ASP A 14 2.71 -1.91 11.52
C ASP A 14 2.77 -1.18 10.16
N PHE A 15 1.95 -1.63 9.20
CA PHE A 15 1.83 -0.96 7.92
C PHE A 15 1.32 0.48 8.04
N LYS A 16 0.46 0.80 9.01
CA LYS A 16 -0.09 2.15 9.14
C LYS A 16 0.91 3.13 9.75
N PHE A 17 1.74 2.65 10.68
CA PHE A 17 2.71 3.48 11.42
C PHE A 17 3.89 3.90 10.54
N GLU A 18 4.49 2.96 9.78
CA GLU A 18 5.65 3.26 8.93
C GLU A 18 5.32 4.18 7.74
N ASN A 19 4.07 4.15 7.24
CA ASN A 19 3.66 4.95 6.08
C ASN A 19 3.19 6.38 6.42
N VAL A 20 2.75 6.63 7.66
CA VAL A 20 2.23 7.93 8.11
C VAL A 20 3.32 8.80 8.75
N ASN A 21 4.31 8.22 9.42
CA ASN A 21 5.23 9.00 10.25
C ASN A 21 6.32 9.76 9.45
N GLU A 22 6.63 9.40 8.20
CA GLU A 22 7.79 9.97 7.48
C GLU A 22 7.54 10.41 6.02
N GLY A 23 6.32 10.82 5.68
CA GLY A 23 6.07 11.49 4.41
C GLY A 23 6.13 10.56 3.19
N SER A 24 5.24 9.56 3.15
CA SER A 24 5.01 8.77 1.95
C SER A 24 4.53 9.67 0.80
N ARG A 25 5.35 9.79 -0.24
CA ARG A 25 5.12 10.71 -1.38
C ARG A 25 3.99 10.28 -2.29
N SER A 26 3.53 9.03 -2.21
CA SER A 26 2.32 8.53 -2.88
C SER A 26 2.08 7.07 -2.56
N VAL A 27 0.80 6.66 -2.58
CA VAL A 27 0.41 5.25 -2.52
C VAL A 27 -0.22 4.86 -3.84
N LYS A 28 0.29 3.81 -4.46
CA LYS A 28 -0.31 3.18 -5.63
C LYS A 28 -1.00 1.90 -5.21
N ILE A 29 -2.32 1.87 -5.34
CA ILE A 29 -3.12 0.67 -5.09
C ILE A 29 -3.30 -0.04 -6.43
N LYS A 30 -2.81 -1.29 -6.52
CA LYS A 30 -3.02 -2.18 -7.66
C LYS A 30 -3.93 -3.32 -7.24
N ARG A 31 -5.14 -3.36 -7.79
CA ARG A 31 -6.05 -4.49 -7.64
C ARG A 31 -5.71 -5.56 -8.67
N SER A 32 -5.77 -6.82 -8.27
CA SER A 32 -5.63 -7.99 -9.13
C SER A 32 -6.68 -9.01 -8.73
N LYS A 33 -6.96 -10.00 -9.60
CA LYS A 33 -8.06 -10.95 -9.44
C LYS A 33 -8.07 -11.69 -8.10
N TYR A 34 -6.90 -11.92 -7.50
CA TYR A 34 -6.75 -12.69 -6.26
C TYR A 34 -6.10 -11.91 -5.12
N ALA A 35 -5.58 -10.71 -5.38
CA ALA A 35 -4.84 -9.95 -4.38
C ALA A 35 -4.84 -8.45 -4.69
N VAL A 36 -4.89 -7.64 -3.65
CA VAL A 36 -4.69 -6.20 -3.69
C VAL A 36 -3.28 -5.90 -3.21
N LYS A 37 -2.52 -5.16 -4.02
CA LYS A 37 -1.16 -4.73 -3.69
C LYS A 37 -1.14 -3.25 -3.39
N PHE A 38 -0.80 -2.89 -2.16
CA PHE A 38 -0.55 -1.51 -1.75
C PHE A 38 0.93 -1.21 -1.92
N LYS A 39 1.25 -0.40 -2.93
CA LYS A 39 2.62 0.00 -3.23
C LYS A 39 2.86 1.40 -2.68
N VAL A 40 3.66 1.52 -1.63
CA VAL A 40 3.93 2.80 -0.98
C VAL A 40 5.31 3.29 -1.35
N ARG A 41 5.38 4.55 -1.79
CA ARG A 41 6.63 5.18 -2.19
C ARG A 41 7.24 5.98 -1.04
N CYS A 42 8.33 5.45 -0.50
CA CYS A 42 9.19 6.16 0.44
C CYS A 42 10.41 6.74 -0.29
N SER A 43 11.21 7.55 0.41
CA SER A 43 12.37 8.25 -0.18
C SER A 43 13.36 7.30 -0.86
N LYS A 44 13.68 6.17 -0.22
CA LYS A 44 14.66 5.19 -0.72
C LYS A 44 14.02 3.94 -1.32
N TYR A 45 12.99 3.41 -0.67
CA TYR A 45 12.41 2.09 -1.00
C TYR A 45 10.99 2.19 -1.57
N LEU A 46 10.61 1.18 -2.34
CA LEU A 46 9.21 0.91 -2.67
C LEU A 46 8.72 -0.24 -1.79
N TYR A 47 7.81 0.05 -0.87
CA TYR A 47 7.18 -0.97 -0.04
C TYR A 47 5.97 -1.53 -0.76
N THR A 48 5.77 -2.85 -0.70
CA THR A 48 4.57 -3.50 -1.25
C THR A 48 3.94 -4.39 -0.18
N LEU A 49 2.68 -4.12 0.15
CA LEU A 49 1.85 -5.00 0.97
C LEU A 49 0.87 -5.75 0.06
N CYS A 50 0.90 -7.08 0.10
CA CYS A 50 -0.04 -7.95 -0.62
C CYS A 50 -1.13 -8.41 0.34
N VAL A 51 -2.39 -8.10 0.01
CA VAL A 51 -3.56 -8.52 0.78
C VAL A 51 -4.44 -9.38 -0.12
N PHE A 52 -4.68 -10.63 0.27
CA PHE A 52 -5.53 -11.56 -0.48
C PHE A 52 -7.03 -11.36 -0.18
N ASP A 53 -7.34 -10.84 1.01
CA ASP A 53 -8.70 -10.60 1.47
C ASP A 53 -9.21 -9.23 1.01
N SER A 54 -10.27 -9.24 0.20
CA SER A 54 -10.85 -8.03 -0.40
C SER A 54 -11.51 -7.11 0.64
N GLU A 55 -12.09 -7.67 1.70
CA GLU A 55 -12.78 -6.91 2.74
C GLU A 55 -11.76 -6.16 3.62
N LYS A 56 -10.68 -6.83 4.01
CA LYS A 56 -9.55 -6.20 4.71
C LYS A 56 -8.87 -5.14 3.84
N ALA A 57 -8.72 -5.39 2.53
CA ALA A 57 -8.17 -4.41 1.61
C ALA A 57 -9.04 -3.14 1.51
N ASN A 58 -10.37 -3.27 1.53
CA ASN A 58 -11.26 -2.10 1.53
C ASN A 58 -11.15 -1.30 2.85
N LYS A 59 -11.08 -1.97 4.01
CA LYS A 59 -10.84 -1.31 5.31
C LYS A 59 -9.51 -0.56 5.34
N LEU A 60 -8.47 -1.14 4.73
CA LEU A 60 -7.17 -0.48 4.52
C LEU A 60 -7.28 0.77 3.68
N LYS A 61 -7.99 0.71 2.54
CA LYS A 61 -8.20 1.86 1.66
C LYS A 61 -8.86 3.03 2.41
N HIS A 62 -9.85 2.75 3.26
CA HIS A 62 -10.51 3.76 4.10
C HIS A 62 -9.66 4.26 5.26
N SER A 63 -8.74 3.44 5.76
CA SER A 63 -7.85 3.81 6.85
C SER A 63 -6.71 4.74 6.42
N LEU A 64 -6.49 4.91 5.12
CA LEU A 64 -5.48 5.81 4.60
C LEU A 64 -5.93 7.27 4.78
N PRO A 65 -5.03 8.17 5.21
CA PRO A 65 -5.37 9.57 5.39
C PRO A 65 -5.68 10.24 4.03
N PRO A 66 -6.71 11.09 3.93
CA PRO A 66 -7.12 11.75 2.68
C PRO A 66 -6.09 12.76 2.15
N GLY A 67 -5.12 13.18 2.98
CA GLY A 67 -3.99 14.03 2.56
C GLY A 67 -2.88 13.27 1.81
N LEU A 68 -2.97 11.95 1.72
CA LEU A 68 -2.03 11.12 0.98
C LEU A 68 -2.45 11.04 -0.49
N SER A 69 -1.54 11.31 -1.42
CA SER A 69 -1.83 11.14 -2.86
C SER A 69 -1.98 9.65 -3.20
N VAL A 70 -3.22 9.17 -3.17
CA VAL A 70 -3.57 7.79 -3.54
C VAL A 70 -3.88 7.74 -5.03
N ARG A 71 -3.06 7.00 -5.79
CA ARG A 71 -3.33 6.68 -7.19
C ARG A 71 -3.84 5.24 -7.29
N THR A 72 -5.11 5.11 -7.64
CA THR A 72 -5.70 3.83 -8.04
C THR A 72 -5.44 3.63 -9.53
N CYS A 73 -4.61 2.65 -9.87
CA CYS A 73 -4.59 2.12 -11.24
C CYS A 73 -5.44 0.87 -11.19
N GLU A 74 -6.70 1.02 -11.55
CA GLU A 74 -7.55 -0.13 -11.87
C GLU A 74 -7.05 -0.63 -13.23
N GLU A 75 -6.22 -1.68 -13.20
CA GLU A 75 -6.04 -2.52 -14.38
C GLU A 75 -7.35 -3.32 -14.45
N GLU A 76 -8.25 -2.90 -15.34
CA GLU A 76 -9.35 -3.74 -15.78
C GLU A 76 -8.74 -5.04 -16.34
N ILE A 77 -9.09 -6.16 -15.73
CA ILE A 77 -8.91 -7.51 -16.28
C ILE A 77 -10.27 -7.94 -16.77
#